data_AF-A0AAE1VDH6-F1
#
_entry.id   AF-A0AAE1VDH6-F1
#
_cell.length_a   1.000
_cell.length_b   1.000
_cell.length_c   1.000
_cell.angle_alpha   90.00
_cell.angle_beta   90.00
_cell.angle_gamma   90.00
#
_symmetry.space_group_name_H-M   'P 1'
#
loop_
_entity.id
_entity.type
_entity.pdbx_description
1 polymer ?
#
loop_
_entity_poly.entity_id
_entity_poly.type
_entity_poly.pdbx_seq_one_letter_code
_entity_poly.pdbx_strand_id
1 'polypeptide(L)'
;MEGITEGVNNMSVSAAETQKKNRIQVSNTKKSLFFYVNLSKRYMQQYNEVELSALGMAISTVVTIAEILKNNGFAVEKKIRTLTVDMRDEPGARPIPKAKIEIVLGKTEKFDKLMAAEAEQNGDNEEQN
;
A
#
# COMPACT_ATOMS: atom_id res chain seq x y z
N MET A 1 -25.00 -26.15 -7.28
CA MET A 1 -23.88 -25.75 -6.42
C MET A 1 -23.36 -24.44 -6.98
N GLU A 2 -24.08 -23.37 -6.68
CA GLU A 2 -23.85 -22.03 -7.22
C GLU A 2 -23.76 -21.07 -6.04
N GLY A 3 -22.85 -20.09 -6.14
CA GLY A 3 -22.85 -18.91 -5.30
C GLY A 3 -21.69 -18.81 -4.31
N ILE A 4 -20.50 -18.45 -4.80
CA ILE A 4 -19.47 -17.77 -3.98
C ILE A 4 -18.64 -16.78 -4.83
N THR A 5 -19.24 -15.68 -5.34
CA THR A 5 -18.43 -14.60 -5.94
C THR A 5 -18.92 -13.16 -5.69
N GLU A 6 -19.86 -12.91 -4.77
CA GLU A 6 -20.41 -11.54 -4.57
C GLU A 6 -20.00 -10.85 -3.26
N GLY A 7 -18.81 -11.14 -2.74
CA GLY A 7 -18.36 -10.66 -1.42
C GLY A 7 -17.40 -9.47 -1.37
N VAL A 8 -17.26 -8.66 -2.44
CA VAL A 8 -16.22 -7.61 -2.47
C VAL A 8 -16.70 -6.24 -2.95
N ASN A 9 -17.94 -5.81 -2.67
CA ASN A 9 -18.34 -4.43 -2.99
C ASN A 9 -19.39 -3.91 -2.01
N ASN A 10 -19.01 -3.66 -0.76
CA ASN A 10 -19.67 -2.63 0.03
C ASN A 10 -18.83 -2.22 1.25
N MET A 11 -17.77 -1.45 0.99
CA MET A 11 -17.31 -0.47 1.97
C MET A 11 -17.76 0.89 1.47
N SER A 12 -18.76 1.46 2.15
CA SER A 12 -19.14 2.87 2.03
C SER A 12 -17.97 3.74 2.53
N VAL A 13 -16.98 3.91 1.66
CA VAL A 13 -15.95 4.95 1.79
C VAL A 13 -16.69 6.27 1.71
N SER A 14 -16.66 7.03 2.80
CA SER A 14 -17.28 8.34 2.93
C SER A 14 -16.93 9.19 1.71
N ALA A 15 -17.94 9.82 1.09
CA ALA A 15 -17.87 10.55 -0.17
C ALA A 15 -16.91 11.77 -0.21
N ALA A 16 -16.02 11.92 0.78
CA ALA A 16 -15.01 12.97 0.88
C ALA A 16 -13.58 12.51 0.49
N GLU A 17 -13.32 11.21 0.38
CA GLU A 17 -12.04 10.72 -0.16
C GLU A 17 -12.18 10.47 -1.67
N THR A 18 -12.06 11.53 -2.48
CA THR A 18 -11.79 11.38 -3.92
C THR A 18 -10.75 10.29 -4.11
N GLN A 19 -11.10 9.18 -4.77
CA GLN A 19 -10.22 8.01 -4.89
C GLN A 19 -8.90 8.43 -5.54
N LYS A 20 -7.89 8.69 -4.71
CA LYS A 20 -6.56 9.04 -5.18
C LYS A 20 -6.00 7.82 -5.93
N LYS A 21 -5.61 8.04 -7.19
CA LYS A 21 -5.09 6.99 -8.07
C LYS A 21 -3.78 6.36 -7.55
N ASN A 22 -3.09 7.04 -6.64
CA ASN A 22 -1.83 6.61 -6.05
C ASN A 22 -1.95 6.10 -4.60
N ARG A 23 -3.13 5.64 -4.18
CA ARG A 23 -3.36 5.10 -2.84
C ARG A 23 -3.41 3.57 -2.83
N ILE A 24 -2.70 2.97 -1.88
CA ILE A 24 -2.69 1.54 -1.62
C ILE A 24 -3.26 1.29 -0.22
N GLN A 25 -4.29 0.46 -0.15
CA GLN A 25 -4.81 -0.07 1.10
C GLN A 25 -4.17 -1.43 1.37
N VAL A 26 -3.36 -1.49 2.42
CA VAL A 26 -2.60 -2.69 2.77
C VAL A 26 -3.43 -3.55 3.72
N SER A 27 -3.47 -4.84 3.40
CA SER A 27 -4.04 -5.87 4.24
C SER A 27 -3.02 -6.98 4.47
N ASN A 28 -2.99 -7.53 5.67
CA ASN A 28 -1.96 -8.47 6.11
C ASN A 28 -2.17 -9.92 5.60
N THR A 29 -3.38 -10.27 5.13
CA THR A 29 -3.73 -11.67 4.80
C THR A 29 -3.97 -11.93 3.32
N LYS A 30 -4.03 -10.89 2.48
CA LYS A 30 -4.43 -11.06 1.07
C LYS A 30 -3.25 -11.21 0.10
N LYS A 31 -2.11 -10.58 0.40
CA LYS A 31 -0.97 -10.47 -0.51
C LYS A 31 0.34 -10.50 0.28
N SER A 32 1.42 -10.94 -0.35
CA SER A 32 2.75 -10.94 0.26
C SER A 32 3.25 -9.52 0.51
N LEU A 33 4.23 -9.38 1.40
CA LEU A 33 4.89 -8.09 1.68
C LEU A 33 5.44 -7.43 0.41
N PHE A 34 6.19 -8.20 -0.39
CA PHE A 34 6.84 -7.70 -1.60
C PHE A 34 5.86 -7.31 -2.72
N PHE A 35 4.64 -7.86 -2.73
CA PHE A 35 3.60 -7.38 -3.63
C PHE A 35 3.35 -5.87 -3.42
N TYR A 36 3.20 -5.44 -2.17
CA TYR A 36 2.96 -4.04 -1.86
C TYR A 36 4.21 -3.16 -2.05
N VAL A 37 5.41 -3.69 -1.78
CA VAL A 37 6.67 -2.98 -2.09
C VAL A 37 6.76 -2.69 -3.59
N ASN A 38 6.53 -3.69 -4.43
CA ASN A 38 6.63 -3.55 -5.88
C ASN A 38 5.50 -2.68 -6.45
N LEU A 39 4.29 -2.79 -5.91
CA LEU A 39 3.18 -1.90 -6.29
C LEU A 39 3.48 -0.43 -5.92
N SER A 40 4.10 -0.20 -4.75
CA SER A 40 4.51 1.14 -4.31
C SER A 40 5.54 1.76 -5.25
N LYS A 41 6.54 0.97 -5.67
CA LYS A 41 7.51 1.39 -6.70
C LYS A 41 6.80 1.79 -8.00
N ARG A 42 5.89 0.94 -8.51
CA ARG A 42 5.11 1.25 -9.73
C ARG A 42 4.29 2.54 -9.60
N TYR A 43 3.65 2.75 -8.45
CA TYR A 43 2.86 3.97 -8.21
C TYR A 43 3.74 5.22 -8.11
N MET A 44 4.89 5.14 -7.44
CA MET A 44 5.84 6.26 -7.42
C MET A 44 6.43 6.55 -8.80
N GLN A 45 6.63 5.53 -9.64
CA GLN A 45 7.07 5.73 -11.02
C GLN A 45 6.03 6.49 -11.86
N GLN A 46 4.74 6.20 -11.66
CA GLN A 46 3.64 6.84 -12.41
C GLN A 46 3.22 8.20 -11.86
N TYR A 47 3.22 8.36 -10.54
CA TYR A 47 2.60 9.50 -9.84
C TYR A 47 3.57 10.32 -8.98
N ASN A 48 4.87 9.98 -9.00
CA ASN A 48 5.94 10.54 -8.14
C ASN A 48 5.80 10.28 -6.63
N GLU A 49 4.61 9.88 -6.18
CA GLU A 49 4.28 9.62 -4.78
C GLU A 49 3.31 8.45 -4.66
N VAL A 50 3.32 7.80 -3.50
CA VAL A 50 2.36 6.77 -3.12
C VAL A 50 1.84 7.02 -1.71
N GLU A 51 0.55 6.78 -1.50
CA GLU A 51 -0.11 6.83 -0.19
C GLU A 51 -0.40 5.41 0.28
N LEU A 52 0.26 4.97 1.35
CA LEU A 52 0.04 3.68 2.00
C LEU A 52 -0.90 3.86 3.19
N SER A 53 -1.94 3.04 3.28
CA SER A 53 -2.85 3.06 4.42
C SER A 53 -3.16 1.67 4.94
N ALA A 54 -3.34 1.53 6.26
CA ALA A 54 -3.72 0.28 6.89
C ALA A 54 -4.48 0.50 8.18
N LEU A 55 -5.20 -0.55 8.60
CA LEU A 55 -5.97 -0.60 9.85
C LEU A 55 -5.45 -1.71 10.76
N GLY A 56 -5.42 -1.44 12.06
CA GLY A 56 -5.13 -2.43 13.11
C GLY A 56 -3.84 -3.21 12.84
N MET A 57 -3.93 -4.54 12.78
CA MET A 57 -2.77 -5.43 12.61
C MET A 57 -1.99 -5.21 11.31
N ALA A 58 -2.59 -4.64 10.26
CA ALA A 58 -1.90 -4.37 9.00
C ALA A 58 -1.00 -3.11 9.06
N ILE A 59 -1.03 -2.35 10.16
CA ILE A 59 -0.18 -1.17 10.35
C ILE A 59 1.30 -1.57 10.32
N SER A 60 1.67 -2.70 10.94
CA SER A 60 3.05 -3.19 10.93
C SER A 60 3.55 -3.43 9.51
N THR A 61 2.72 -4.04 8.66
CA THR A 61 3.04 -4.27 7.24
C THR A 61 3.34 -2.96 6.51
N VAL A 62 2.53 -1.91 6.72
CA VAL A 62 2.76 -0.58 6.10
C VAL A 62 4.09 0.03 6.58
N VAL A 63 4.40 -0.08 7.87
CA VAL A 63 5.66 0.40 8.42
C VAL A 63 6.83 -0.33 7.77
N THR A 64 6.78 -1.66 7.70
CA THR A 64 7.82 -2.48 7.06
C THR A 64 7.99 -2.13 5.57
N ILE A 65 6.91 -1.92 4.82
CA ILE A 65 7.00 -1.51 3.40
C ILE A 65 7.72 -0.16 3.29
N ALA A 66 7.34 0.81 4.12
CA ALA A 66 7.97 2.13 4.12
C ALA A 66 9.46 2.03 4.48
N GLU A 67 9.82 1.26 5.50
CA GLU A 67 11.20 1.03 5.89
C GLU A 67 12.03 0.38 4.78
N ILE A 68 11.53 -0.67 4.12
CA ILE A 68 12.21 -1.30 2.98
C ILE A 68 12.49 -0.28 1.88
N LEU A 69 11.48 0.51 1.49
CA LEU A 69 11.62 1.49 0.40
C LEU A 69 12.62 2.60 0.75
N LYS A 70 12.64 3.06 2.00
CA LYS A 70 13.57 4.10 2.45
C LYS A 70 15.00 3.58 2.61
N ASN A 71 15.17 2.42 3.24
CA ASN A 71 16.48 1.82 3.46
C ASN A 71 17.17 1.44 2.16
N ASN A 72 16.41 0.99 1.16
CA ASN A 72 16.93 0.69 -0.17
C ASN A 72 17.09 1.95 -1.05
N GLY A 73 16.77 3.14 -0.52
CA GLY A 73 16.98 4.41 -1.20
C GLY A 73 15.97 4.75 -2.30
N PHE A 74 14.85 4.03 -2.40
CA PHE A 74 13.78 4.32 -3.37
C PHE A 74 12.93 5.51 -2.94
N ALA A 75 12.63 5.64 -1.64
CA ALA A 75 11.66 6.62 -1.15
C ALA A 75 12.19 7.50 -0.02
N VAL A 76 11.55 8.65 0.14
CA VAL A 76 11.58 9.51 1.33
C VAL A 76 10.17 9.67 1.87
N GLU A 77 10.01 9.70 3.19
CA GLU A 77 8.71 10.03 3.79
C GLU A 77 8.38 11.50 3.58
N LYS A 78 7.15 11.76 3.11
CA LYS A 78 6.59 13.11 3.00
C LYS A 78 5.60 13.40 4.12
N LYS A 79 4.88 12.37 4.57
CA LYS A 79 3.90 12.49 5.65
C LYS A 79 3.72 11.14 6.35
N ILE A 80 3.59 11.17 7.66
CA ILE A 80 3.15 10.05 8.48
C ILE A 80 2.00 10.55 9.35
N ARG A 81 0.86 9.87 9.32
CA ARG A 81 -0.30 10.20 10.12
C ARG A 81 -0.90 8.94 10.72
N THR A 82 -1.25 9.01 12.00
CA THR A 82 -2.05 8.01 12.69
C THR A 82 -3.37 8.62 13.13
N LEU A 83 -4.42 7.80 13.09
CA LEU A 83 -5.79 8.19 13.39
C LEU A 83 -6.48 7.03 14.10
N THR A 84 -7.56 7.35 14.81
CA THR A 84 -8.57 6.37 15.18
C THR A 84 -9.78 6.61 14.30
N VAL A 85 -10.27 5.56 13.64
CA VAL A 85 -11.45 5.62 12.78
C VAL A 85 -12.50 4.64 13.29
N ASP A 86 -13.76 5.05 13.26
CA ASP A 86 -14.88 4.19 13.61
C ASP A 86 -15.26 3.29 12.44
N MET A 87 -15.15 1.97 12.64
CA MET A 87 -15.46 0.97 11.62
C MET A 87 -16.74 0.21 11.99
N ARG A 88 -17.52 -0.20 10.98
CA ARG A 88 -18.67 -1.09 11.16
C ARG A 88 -18.44 -2.33 10.31
N ASP A 89 -18.50 -3.49 10.93
CA ASP A 89 -18.32 -4.76 10.21
C ASP A 89 -19.63 -5.17 9.50
N GLU A 90 -20.80 -4.74 10.01
CA GLU A 90 -22.13 -5.00 9.42
C GLU A 90 -23.04 -3.76 9.49
N PRO A 91 -24.04 -3.64 8.58
CA PRO A 91 -25.06 -2.61 8.67
C PRO A 91 -25.82 -2.69 10.01
N GLY A 92 -25.78 -1.62 10.80
CA GLY A 92 -26.45 -1.55 12.11
C GLY A 92 -25.59 -1.99 13.30
N ALA A 93 -24.40 -2.55 13.07
CA ALA A 93 -23.47 -2.86 14.15
C ALA A 93 -22.95 -1.60 14.85
N ARG A 94 -22.67 -1.71 16.16
CA ARG A 94 -22.03 -0.63 16.93
C ARG A 94 -20.66 -0.31 16.31
N PRO A 95 -20.33 0.98 16.07
CA PRO A 95 -19.02 1.34 15.57
C PRO A 95 -17.90 0.89 16.53
N ILE A 96 -16.86 0.30 15.97
CA ILE A 96 -15.66 -0.15 16.69
C ILE A 96 -14.50 0.76 16.29
N PRO A 97 -13.86 1.45 17.25
CA PRO A 97 -12.69 2.27 16.94
C PRO A 97 -11.52 1.37 16.53
N LYS A 98 -10.94 1.63 15.35
CA LYS A 98 -9.73 0.97 14.85
C LYS A 98 -8.65 2.01 14.58
N ALA A 99 -7.41 1.71 14.98
CA ALA A 99 -6.26 2.53 14.58
C ALA A 99 -6.08 2.46 13.05
N LYS A 100 -5.81 3.60 12.42
CA LYS A 100 -5.47 3.78 11.02
C LYS A 100 -4.11 4.47 10.92
N ILE A 101 -3.27 4.01 10.00
CA ILE A 101 -2.06 4.72 9.58
C ILE A 101 -2.19 5.16 8.12
N GLU A 102 -1.61 6.31 7.80
CA GLU A 102 -1.45 6.85 6.45
C GLU A 102 0.00 7.34 6.30
N ILE A 103 0.74 6.79 5.35
CA ILE A 103 2.11 7.20 5.03
C ILE A 103 2.15 7.65 3.57
N VAL A 104 2.62 8.87 3.32
CA VAL A 104 2.92 9.35 1.97
C VAL A 104 4.41 9.24 1.76
N LEU A 105 4.81 8.52 0.72
CA LEU A 105 6.18 8.37 0.27
C LEU A 105 6.36 9.06 -1.08
N GLY A 106 7.49 9.74 -1.27
CA GLY A 106 7.89 10.29 -2.56
C GLY A 106 9.18 9.67 -3.07
N LYS A 107 9.38 9.71 -4.40
CA LYS A 107 10.65 9.30 -5.02
C LYS A 107 11.84 10.05 -4.43
N THR A 108 12.94 9.35 -4.27
CA THR A 108 14.27 9.96 -4.14
C THR A 108 14.83 10.35 -5.51
N GLU A 109 15.91 11.12 -5.51
CA GLU A 109 16.69 11.41 -6.72
C GLU A 109 17.32 10.14 -7.34
N LYS A 110 17.54 9.10 -6.53
CA LYS A 110 18.14 7.83 -6.97
C LYS A 110 17.12 6.85 -7.53
N PHE A 111 15.83 7.14 -7.42
CA PHE A 111 14.76 6.20 -7.70
C PHE A 111 14.84 5.60 -9.10
N ASP A 112 14.91 6.45 -10.14
CA ASP A 112 14.86 5.98 -11.53
C ASP A 112 16.09 5.12 -11.88
N LYS A 113 17.27 5.46 -11.33
CA LYS A 113 18.50 4.67 -11.48
C LYS A 113 18.38 3.28 -10.81
N LEU A 114 17.81 3.22 -9.61
CA LEU A 114 17.63 1.97 -8.88
C LEU A 114 16.58 1.07 -9.54
N MET A 115 15.50 1.65 -10.09
CA MET A 115 14.49 0.92 -10.85
C MET A 115 15.07 0.30 -12.12
N ALA A 116 15.94 1.02 -12.85
CA ALA A 116 16.63 0.47 -14.02
C ALA A 116 17.57 -0.68 -13.64
N ALA A 117 18.37 -0.52 -12.59
CA ALA A 117 19.29 -1.56 -12.11
C ALA A 117 18.56 -2.85 -11.66
N GLU A 118 17.40 -2.74 -10.99
CA GLU A 118 16.59 -3.92 -10.64
C GLU A 118 15.98 -4.60 -11.87
N ALA A 119 15.65 -3.85 -12.93
CA ALA A 119 15.11 -4.43 -14.16
C ALA A 119 16.17 -5.25 -14.91
N GLU A 120 17.42 -4.77 -14.95
CA GLU A 120 18.56 -5.49 -15.53
C GLU A 120 18.85 -6.79 -14.76
N GLN A 121 18.92 -6.73 -13.43
CA GLN A 121 19.18 -7.92 -12.59
C GLN A 121 18.08 -8.98 -12.68
N ASN A 122 16.82 -8.58 -12.86
CA ASN A 122 15.72 -9.53 -13.02
C ASN A 122 15.72 -10.16 -14.42
N GLY A 123 16.14 -9.42 -15.46
CA GLY A 123 16.30 -9.97 -16.81
C GLY A 123 17.42 -11.02 -16.89
N ASP A 124 18.55 -10.75 -16.24
CA ASP A 124 19.70 -11.68 -16.22
C ASP A 124 19.39 -13.00 -15.49
N ASN A 125 18.51 -12.98 -14.48
CA ASN A 125 18.07 -14.19 -13.77
C ASN A 125 17.06 -15.03 -14.56
N GLU A 126 16.33 -14.43 -15.50
CA GLU A 126 15.39 -15.15 -16.38
C GLU A 126 16.11 -15.81 -17.58
N GLU A 127 17.27 -15.29 -17.99
CA GLU A 127 18.07 -15.87 -19.09
C GLU A 127 18.98 -17.03 -18.65
N GLN A 128 19.13 -17.28 -17.33
CA GLN A 128 20.01 -18.32 -16.78
C GLN A 128 19.27 -19.55 -16.20
N ASN A 129 17.94 -19.64 -16.38
CA ASN A 129 17.12 -20.73 -15.85
C ASN A 129 16.20 -21.34 -16.92
#